data_AF-A0A091G0D0-F1
#
_entry.id   AF-A0A091G0D0-F1
#
_cell.length_a   1.000
_cell.length_b   1.000
_cell.length_c   1.000
_cell.angle_alpha   90.00
_cell.angle_beta   90.00
_cell.angle_gamma   90.00
#
_symmetry.space_group_name_H-M   'P 1'
#
loop_
_entity.id
_entity.type
_entity.pdbx_description
1 polymer ?
#
loop_
_entity_poly.entity_id
_entity_poly.type
_entity_poly.pdbx_seq_one_letter_code
_entity_poly.pdbx_strand_id
1 'polypeptide(L)'
;MKVDSANNTVQVLAKEIYSDVGKTIELQSRIKDGLSVAEYENFSSKTCLYEIDCKKGNIAVLAISHYDKDDKVIYAGGETKEKKWFDIQPDSTADALKK
;
A
#
# COMPACT_ATOMS: atom_id res chain seq x y z
N MET A 1 12.30 -28.89 0.42
CA MET A 1 11.71 -27.76 1.16
C MET A 1 10.20 -27.95 1.10
N LYS A 2 9.51 -28.11 2.25
CA LYS A 2 8.04 -28.18 2.24
C LYS A 2 7.53 -26.75 2.10
N VAL A 3 6.91 -26.46 0.97
CA VAL A 3 6.25 -25.18 0.73
C VAL A 3 4.96 -25.22 1.54
N ASP A 4 4.82 -24.33 2.52
CA ASP A 4 3.54 -24.10 3.17
C ASP A 4 2.59 -23.53 2.10
N SER A 5 1.69 -24.39 1.62
CA SER A 5 0.88 -24.16 0.44
C SER A 5 -0.50 -23.63 0.80
N ALA A 6 -0.63 -22.85 1.88
CA ALA A 6 -1.88 -22.14 2.16
C ALA A 6 -2.18 -21.17 1.00
N ASN A 7 -2.93 -21.69 0.00
CA ASN A 7 -3.63 -21.00 -1.07
C ASN A 7 -2.82 -20.13 -2.06
N ASN A 8 -1.49 -20.24 -2.12
CA ASN A 8 -0.64 -19.36 -2.96
C ASN A 8 -0.83 -17.88 -2.62
N THR A 9 -1.18 -17.60 -1.35
CA THR A 9 -1.38 -16.24 -0.86
C THR A 9 -0.23 -15.86 0.06
N VAL A 10 0.30 -14.66 -0.09
CA VAL A 10 1.30 -14.09 0.83
C VAL A 10 0.79 -12.78 1.40
N GLN A 11 1.22 -12.46 2.62
CA GLN A 11 1.03 -11.13 3.20
C GLN A 11 2.38 -10.40 3.24
N VAL A 12 2.40 -9.16 2.76
CA VAL A 12 3.61 -8.35 2.63
C VAL A 12 3.37 -7.01 3.30
N LEU A 13 4.27 -6.64 4.21
CA LEU A 13 4.33 -5.29 4.75
C LEU A 13 5.36 -4.49 3.94
N ALA A 14 4.90 -3.54 3.14
CA ALA A 14 5.76 -2.71 2.31
C ALA A 14 5.80 -1.27 2.85
N LYS A 15 7.01 -0.68 2.92
CA LYS A 15 7.21 0.75 3.18
C LYS A 15 7.58 1.44 1.86
N GLU A 16 6.77 2.41 1.44
CA GLU A 16 7.04 3.29 0.31
C GLU A 16 7.57 4.62 0.84
N ILE A 17 8.77 5.01 0.38
CA ILE A 17 9.41 6.28 0.73
C ILE A 17 9.25 7.22 -0.47
N TYR A 18 8.69 8.40 -0.23
CA TYR A 18 8.38 9.33 -1.31
C TYR A 18 9.53 10.30 -1.60
N SER A 19 9.79 10.49 -2.89
CA SER A 19 10.41 11.72 -3.39
C SER A 19 9.39 12.87 -3.38
N ASP A 20 9.84 14.10 -3.59
CA ASP A 20 8.93 15.25 -3.69
C ASP A 20 7.87 15.05 -4.80
N VAL A 21 8.29 14.52 -5.95
CA VAL A 21 7.37 14.21 -7.07
C VAL A 21 6.38 13.11 -6.68
N GLY A 22 6.87 12.03 -6.05
CA GLY A 22 6.01 10.94 -5.61
C GLY A 22 4.98 11.39 -4.58
N LYS A 23 5.38 12.27 -3.65
CA LYS A 23 4.50 12.89 -2.65
C LYS A 23 3.40 13.69 -3.34
N THR A 24 3.73 14.53 -4.33
CA THR A 24 2.74 15.30 -5.08
C THR A 24 1.72 14.38 -5.77
N ILE A 25 2.18 13.30 -6.41
CA ILE A 25 1.31 12.35 -7.11
C ILE A 25 0.35 11.66 -6.13
N GLU A 26 0.85 11.19 -4.98
CA GLU A 26 0.02 10.55 -3.95
C GLU A 26 -1.05 11.50 -3.40
N LEU A 27 -0.67 12.74 -3.09
CA LEU A 27 -1.61 13.74 -2.55
C LEU A 27 -2.67 14.13 -3.59
N GLN A 28 -2.31 14.24 -4.87
CA GLN A 28 -3.27 14.49 -5.94
C GLN A 28 -4.26 13.34 -6.10
N SER A 29 -3.80 12.08 -6.02
CA SER A 29 -4.71 10.92 -6.03
C SER A 29 -5.66 10.96 -4.85
N ARG A 30 -5.15 11.25 -3.65
CA ARG A 30 -5.94 11.36 -2.43
C ARG A 30 -7.03 12.44 -2.53
N ILE A 31 -6.68 13.62 -3.07
CA ILE A 31 -7.64 14.71 -3.32
C ILE A 31 -8.70 14.28 -4.34
N LYS A 32 -8.30 13.60 -5.42
CA LYS A 32 -9.22 13.08 -6.44
C LYS A 32 -10.24 12.09 -5.85
N ASP A 33 -9.83 11.31 -4.85
CA ASP A 33 -10.69 10.38 -4.13
C ASP A 33 -11.54 11.05 -3.03
N GLY A 34 -11.50 12.39 -2.91
CA GLY A 34 -12.27 13.15 -1.92
C GLY A 34 -11.75 13.02 -0.49
N LEU A 35 -10.52 12.53 -0.31
CA LEU A 35 -9.91 12.32 1.00
C LEU A 35 -9.14 13.58 1.45
N SER A 36 -9.20 13.87 2.75
CA SER A 36 -8.48 15.02 3.33
C SER A 36 -6.95 14.84 3.24
N VAL A 37 -6.27 15.93 2.90
CA VAL A 37 -4.80 16.07 2.94
C VAL A 37 -4.33 17.00 4.07
N ALA A 38 -5.22 17.37 5.00
CA ALA A 38 -4.82 18.07 6.21
C ALA A 38 -3.79 17.21 6.99
N GLU A 39 -2.75 17.85 7.54
CA GLU A 39 -1.64 17.20 8.27
C GLU A 39 -0.59 16.50 7.36
N TYR A 40 -0.71 16.60 6.03
CA TYR A 40 0.25 16.00 5.08
C TYR A 40 1.40 16.95 4.69
N GLU A 41 1.52 18.12 5.32
CA GLU A 41 2.58 19.10 5.01
C GLU A 41 3.97 18.44 5.11
N ASN A 42 4.18 17.60 6.13
CA ASN A 42 5.42 16.86 6.36
C ASN A 42 5.37 15.38 5.94
N PHE A 43 4.36 14.96 5.17
CA PHE A 43 4.24 13.56 4.70
C PHE A 43 5.52 13.10 3.98
N SER A 44 6.00 11.91 4.33
CA SER A 44 7.29 11.37 3.87
C SER A 44 7.19 9.92 3.39
N SER A 45 6.42 9.07 4.06
CA SER A 45 6.33 7.66 3.70
C SER A 45 4.98 7.06 4.04
N LYS A 46 4.67 5.93 3.41
CA LYS A 46 3.55 5.07 3.82
C LYS A 46 4.01 3.64 4.05
N THR A 47 3.29 2.96 4.92
CA THR A 47 3.37 1.51 5.09
C THR A 47 2.04 0.90 4.71
N CYS A 48 2.05 -0.13 3.88
CA CYS A 48 0.87 -0.86 3.47
C CYS A 48 1.05 -2.34 3.82
N LEU A 49 0.05 -2.92 4.48
CA LEU A 49 -0.08 -4.36 4.59
C LEU A 49 -0.92 -4.85 3.41
N TYR A 50 -0.31 -5.66 2.56
CA TYR A 50 -0.95 -6.26 1.40
C TYR A 50 -1.22 -7.74 1.61
N GLU A 51 -2.29 -8.23 0.99
CA GLU A 51 -2.50 -9.64 0.69
C GLU A 51 -2.38 -9.83 -0.82
N ILE A 52 -1.55 -10.78 -1.24
CA ILE A 52 -1.26 -11.06 -2.65
C ILE A 52 -1.66 -12.50 -2.96
N ASP A 53 -2.55 -12.68 -3.94
CA ASP A 53 -2.82 -13.99 -4.54
C ASP A 53 -1.81 -14.19 -5.68
N CYS A 54 -0.73 -14.91 -5.40
CA CYS A 54 0.36 -15.14 -6.35
C CYS A 54 -0.07 -15.98 -7.56
N LYS A 55 -1.12 -16.80 -7.41
CA LYS A 55 -1.62 -17.64 -8.50
C LYS A 55 -2.45 -16.82 -9.50
N LYS A 56 -3.28 -15.91 -9.00
CA LYS A 56 -4.11 -15.04 -9.86
C LYS A 56 -3.39 -13.76 -10.30
N GLY A 57 -2.38 -13.33 -9.54
CA GLY A 57 -1.68 -12.07 -9.80
C GLY A 57 -2.46 -10.86 -9.29
N ASN A 58 -3.18 -11.01 -8.17
CA ASN A 58 -4.02 -9.95 -7.61
C ASN A 58 -3.48 -9.51 -6.24
N ILE A 59 -3.75 -8.26 -5.89
CA ILE A 59 -3.35 -7.63 -4.63
C ILE A 59 -4.54 -6.95 -3.95
N ALA A 60 -4.61 -7.02 -2.64
CA ALA A 60 -5.56 -6.28 -1.81
C ALA A 60 -4.80 -5.53 -0.71
N VAL A 61 -5.21 -4.28 -0.43
CA VAL A 61 -4.72 -3.52 0.72
C VAL A 61 -5.53 -3.95 1.94
N LEU A 62 -4.86 -4.44 2.98
CA LEU A 62 -5.48 -4.80 4.25
C LEU A 62 -5.44 -3.64 5.25
N ALA A 63 -4.30 -2.95 5.31
CA ALA A 63 -4.09 -1.79 6.15
C ALA A 63 -3.09 -0.83 5.51
N ILE A 64 -3.20 0.43 5.90
CA ILE A 64 -2.35 1.52 5.45
C ILE A 64 -2.02 2.45 6.61
N SER A 65 -0.80 2.95 6.65
CA SER A 65 -0.36 3.98 7.60
C SER A 65 0.50 4.99 6.89
N HIS A 66 0.26 6.27 7.13
CA HIS A 66 1.02 7.38 6.57
C HIS A 66 1.83 8.05 7.66
N TYR A 67 3.06 8.43 7.33
CA TYR A 67 4.02 8.96 8.28
C TYR A 67 4.58 10.29 7.80
N ASP A 68 4.84 11.17 8.75
CA ASP A 68 5.63 12.38 8.51
C ASP A 68 7.13 12.06 8.45
N LYS A 69 7.95 13.09 8.22
CA LYS A 69 9.41 13.02 8.16
C LYS A 69 10.08 12.60 9.48
N ASP A 70 9.38 12.69 10.60
CA ASP A 70 9.84 12.30 11.93
C ASP A 70 9.29 10.89 12.31
N ASP A 71 8.81 10.14 11.31
CA ASP A 71 8.13 8.83 11.44
C ASP A 71 6.89 8.86 12.37
N LYS A 72 6.27 10.02 12.57
CA LYS A 72 4.99 10.12 13.31
C LYS A 72 3.82 9.77 12.40
N VAL A 73 2.86 9.03 12.94
CA VAL A 73 1.65 8.63 12.20
C VAL A 73 0.77 9.86 11.95
N ILE A 74 0.55 10.17 10.67
CA ILE A 74 -0.43 11.17 10.20
C ILE A 74 -1.81 10.50 10.06
N TYR A 75 -1.82 9.26 9.56
CA TYR A 75 -3.04 8.52 9.32
C TYR A 75 -2.78 7.03 9.47
N ALA A 76 -3.75 6.31 10.04
CA ALA A 76 -3.79 4.86 10.02
C ALA A 76 -5.22 4.43 9.68
N GLY A 77 -5.32 3.46 8.77
CA GLY A 77 -6.58 2.88 8.33
C GLY A 77 -6.39 1.42 8.00
N GLY A 78 -7.46 0.65 8.05
CA GLY A 78 -7.40 -0.80 7.86
C GLY A 78 -8.39 -1.46 8.78
N GLU A 79 -9.48 -1.93 8.18
CA GLU A 79 -10.55 -2.80 8.69
C GLU A 79 -11.83 -2.49 7.89
N THR A 80 -11.74 -2.44 6.56
CA THR A 80 -12.97 -2.52 5.77
C THR A 80 -13.43 -3.97 5.79
N LYS A 81 -14.72 -4.20 6.09
CA LYS A 81 -15.31 -5.54 6.07
C LYS A 81 -15.21 -6.22 4.70
N GLU A 82 -14.94 -5.45 3.65
CA GLU A 82 -14.77 -5.92 2.29
C GLU A 82 -13.34 -5.66 1.80
N LYS A 83 -12.67 -6.74 1.39
CA LYS A 83 -11.36 -6.70 0.71
C LYS A 83 -11.60 -6.40 -0.77
N LYS A 84 -11.09 -5.27 -1.25
CA LYS A 84 -11.09 -4.96 -2.69
C LYS A 84 -9.79 -5.47 -3.32
N TRP A 85 -9.93 -6.35 -4.31
CA TRP A 85 -8.84 -6.93 -5.07
C TRP A 85 -8.58 -6.12 -6.34
N PHE A 86 -7.31 -5.98 -6.70
CA PHE A 86 -6.85 -5.31 -7.91
C PHE A 86 -5.87 -6.21 -8.66
N ASP A 87 -5.87 -6.14 -9.99
CA ASP A 87 -4.89 -6.85 -10.81
C ASP A 87 -3.53 -6.16 -10.70
N ILE A 88 -2.48 -6.95 -10.47
CA ILE A 88 -1.11 -6.44 -10.42
C ILE A 88 -0.64 -6.19 -11.85
N GLN A 89 -0.44 -4.92 -12.19
CA GLN A 89 0.10 -4.54 -13.49
C GLN A 89 1.57 -4.95 -13.61
N PRO A 90 2.02 -5.50 -14.76
CA PRO A 90 3.44 -5.76 -15.01
C PRO A 90 4.28 -4.51 -14.81
N ASP A 91 5.51 -4.69 -14.31
CA ASP A 91 6.50 -3.61 -14.07
C ASP A 91 6.05 -2.52 -13.07
N SER A 92 4.93 -2.72 -12.36
CA SER A 92 4.49 -1.85 -11.28
C SER A 92 5.25 -2.12 -9.98
N THR A 93 5.17 -1.18 -9.01
CA THR A 93 5.72 -1.40 -7.68
C THR A 93 5.14 -2.67 -7.02
N ALA A 94 3.85 -2.96 -7.23
CA ALA A 94 3.21 -4.17 -6.72
C ALA A 94 3.71 -5.45 -7.41
N ASP A 95 4.16 -5.36 -8.67
CA ASP A 95 4.77 -6.48 -9.39
C ASP A 95 6.07 -6.94 -8.74
N ALA A 96 6.88 -5.97 -8.29
CA ALA A 96 8.13 -6.22 -7.59
C ALA A 96 7.94 -6.93 -6.23
N LEU A 97 6.75 -6.85 -5.63
CA LEU A 97 6.42 -7.49 -4.34
C LEU A 97 6.09 -8.99 -4.47
N LYS A 98 5.93 -9.52 -5.68
CA LYS A 98 5.63 -10.95 -5.92
C LYS A 98 6.84 -11.89 -5.81
N LYS A 99 8.03 -11.38 -5.46
CA LYS A 99 9.30 -12.12 -5.52
C LYS A 99 9.61 -12.91 -4.25
#